data_AF-A0A1X7J446-F1
#
_entry.id   AF-A0A1X7J446-F1
#
_cell.length_a   1.000
_cell.length_b   1.000
_cell.length_c   1.000
_cell.angle_alpha   90.00
_cell.angle_beta   90.00
_cell.angle_gamma   90.00
#
_symmetry.space_group_name_H-M   'P 1'
#
loop_
_entity.id
_entity.type
_entity.pdbx_description
1 polymer ?
#
loop_
_entity_poly.entity_id
_entity_poly.type
_entity_poly.pdbx_seq_one_letter_code
_entity_poly.pdbx_strand_id
1 'polypeptide(L)'
;MAYVSEKGLGDLKEKGRKMFLPGVKGRNIYFQRNAFLLGRYALKKKEEDQGQSVVAILFRDCDGTRSSPRSEWDDKRNSIVYGFEKAGLRTGVAMVPKTKSECWLLCAVQEDSYRDCGRFEELSGNDSSEKGAPKKVLQKTLGEEGTSELLRDLIHNGTIDPIRIDMPSFNVFKKDLEEAIRVAMKE
;
A
#
# COMPACT_ATOMS: atom_id res chain seq x y z
N MET A 1 8.47 -9.96 11.09
CA MET A 1 8.06 -8.82 10.23
C MET A 1 8.77 -7.57 10.73
N ALA A 2 9.53 -6.88 9.89
CA ALA A 2 10.23 -5.65 10.26
C ALA A 2 9.46 -4.43 9.71
N TYR A 3 9.15 -3.46 10.56
CA TYR A 3 8.53 -2.20 10.16
C TYR A 3 9.59 -1.10 10.02
N VAL A 4 9.60 -0.40 8.88
CA VAL A 4 10.49 0.75 8.65
C VAL A 4 9.62 1.97 8.41
N SER A 5 9.71 2.95 9.30
CA SER A 5 8.99 4.21 9.15
C SER A 5 9.57 5.03 8.00
N GLU A 6 8.79 5.97 7.48
CA GLU A 6 9.27 6.91 6.46
C GLU A 6 10.50 7.71 6.92
N LYS A 7 10.52 8.12 8.19
CA LYS A 7 11.67 8.80 8.79
C LYS A 7 12.89 7.87 8.79
N GLY A 8 12.71 6.60 9.17
CA GLY A 8 13.76 5.59 9.12
C GLY A 8 14.30 5.34 7.70
N LEU A 9 13.44 5.35 6.68
CA LEU A 9 13.86 5.34 5.26
C LEU A 9 14.64 6.61 4.88
N GLY A 10 14.29 7.75 5.49
CA GLY A 10 15.02 9.00 5.41
C GLY A 10 16.45 8.90 5.92
N ASP A 11 16.64 8.27 7.07
CA ASP A 11 17.96 8.15 7.71
C ASP A 11 18.88 7.17 6.98
N LEU A 12 18.31 6.23 6.21
CA LEU A 12 19.06 5.37 5.28
C LEU A 12 19.65 6.13 4.08
N LYS A 13 19.24 7.39 3.84
CA LYS A 13 19.69 8.20 2.70
C LYS A 13 21.15 8.63 2.78
N GLU A 14 21.73 8.75 3.98
CA GLU A 14 23.09 9.32 4.12
C GLU A 14 24.22 8.38 3.66
N LYS A 15 23.95 7.09 3.42
CA LYS A 15 24.99 6.12 3.02
C LYS A 15 24.96 5.71 1.54
N GLY A 16 24.08 6.28 0.72
CA GLY A 16 23.85 5.85 -0.67
C GLY A 16 24.08 6.94 -1.72
N ARG A 17 24.77 6.58 -2.80
CA ARG A 17 25.02 7.35 -4.04
C ARG A 17 23.86 8.30 -4.40
N LYS A 18 24.17 9.56 -4.74
CA LYS A 18 23.22 10.52 -5.34
C LYS A 18 22.54 9.87 -6.55
N MET A 19 21.29 9.45 -6.37
CA MET A 19 20.51 8.83 -7.42
C MET A 19 20.02 9.94 -8.35
N PHE A 20 20.60 10.02 -9.54
CA PHE A 20 20.01 10.80 -10.63
C PHE A 20 18.89 9.94 -11.24
N LEU A 21 17.66 10.44 -11.20
CA LEU A 21 16.50 9.83 -11.84
C LEU A 21 16.08 10.75 -13.00
N PRO A 22 16.58 10.52 -14.22
CA PRO A 22 16.25 11.37 -15.36
C PRO A 22 14.76 11.30 -15.69
N GLY A 23 14.13 12.45 -15.95
CA GLY A 23 12.81 12.54 -16.61
C GLY A 23 11.57 12.48 -15.72
N VAL A 24 11.67 12.07 -14.46
CA VAL A 24 10.52 12.06 -13.53
C VAL A 24 10.48 13.39 -12.76
N LYS A 25 9.31 14.05 -12.68
CA LYS A 25 9.11 15.31 -11.95
C LYS A 25 8.11 15.13 -10.80
N GLY A 26 8.29 15.86 -9.70
CA GLY A 26 7.29 16.00 -8.63
C GLY A 26 7.14 14.80 -7.69
N ARG A 27 5.91 14.57 -7.19
CA ARG A 27 5.57 13.56 -6.15
C ARG A 27 5.95 12.12 -6.53
N ASN A 28 6.05 11.80 -7.83
CA ASN A 28 6.40 10.47 -8.32
C ASN A 28 7.86 10.08 -8.01
N ILE A 29 8.79 11.05 -8.05
CA ILE A 29 10.20 10.82 -7.66
C ILE A 29 10.28 10.36 -6.19
N TYR A 30 9.44 10.94 -5.35
CA TYR A 30 9.44 10.65 -3.93
C TYR A 30 9.04 9.19 -3.64
N PHE A 31 7.99 8.69 -4.29
CA PHE A 31 7.56 7.29 -4.15
C PHE A 31 8.60 6.31 -4.70
N GLN A 32 9.15 6.62 -5.87
CA GLN A 32 10.21 5.83 -6.47
C GLN A 32 11.45 5.74 -5.59
N ARG A 33 11.89 6.86 -5.02
CA ARG A 33 13.04 6.90 -4.13
C ARG A 33 12.81 6.08 -2.86
N ASN A 34 11.63 6.17 -2.26
CA ASN A 34 11.31 5.39 -1.06
C ASN A 34 11.31 3.89 -1.36
N ALA A 35 10.73 3.47 -2.48
CA ALA A 35 10.74 2.07 -2.90
C ALA A 35 12.16 1.56 -3.18
N PHE A 36 13.01 2.38 -3.81
CA PHE A 36 14.41 2.04 -3.99
C PHE A 36 15.13 1.81 -2.65
N LEU A 37 15.00 2.75 -1.72
CA LEU A 37 15.68 2.66 -0.41
C LEU A 37 15.19 1.46 0.38
N LEU A 38 13.88 1.20 0.37
CA LEU A 38 13.29 0.03 1.01
C LEU A 38 13.80 -1.26 0.36
N GLY A 39 13.90 -1.31 -0.97
CA GLY A 39 14.45 -2.45 -1.69
C GLY A 39 15.91 -2.74 -1.32
N ARG A 40 16.76 -1.71 -1.26
CA ARG A 40 18.16 -1.85 -0.82
C ARG A 40 18.27 -2.30 0.63
N TYR A 41 17.39 -1.79 1.50
CA TYR A 41 17.32 -2.23 2.89
C TYR A 41 16.94 -3.71 3.00
N ALA A 42 15.92 -4.15 2.24
CA ALA A 42 15.49 -5.54 2.22
C ALA A 42 16.59 -6.48 1.72
N LEU A 43 17.31 -6.11 0.66
CA LEU A 43 18.46 -6.90 0.17
C LEU A 43 19.58 -7.02 1.22
N LYS A 44 19.90 -5.92 1.91
CA LYS A 44 20.87 -5.94 3.00
C LYS A 44 20.41 -6.85 4.14
N LYS A 45 19.11 -6.84 4.46
CA LYS A 45 18.52 -7.74 5.46
C LYS A 45 18.59 -9.20 5.02
N LYS A 46 18.30 -9.49 3.76
CA LYS A 46 18.49 -10.83 3.18
C LYS A 46 19.93 -11.32 3.36
N GLU A 47 20.93 -10.46 3.13
CA GLU A 47 22.34 -10.81 3.34
C GLU A 47 22.68 -11.05 4.82
N GLU A 48 22.18 -10.20 5.73
CA GLU A 48 22.38 -10.33 7.19
C GLU A 48 21.73 -11.60 7.75
N ASP A 49 20.54 -11.97 7.27
CA ASP A 49 19.76 -13.12 7.71
C ASP A 49 20.10 -14.40 6.90
N GLN A 50 21.37 -14.55 6.50
CA GLN A 50 21.91 -15.75 5.83
C GLN A 50 21.18 -16.16 4.54
N GLY A 51 20.65 -15.19 3.79
CA GLY A 51 19.96 -15.42 2.53
C GLY A 51 18.48 -15.74 2.66
N GLN A 52 17.89 -15.66 3.87
CA GLN A 52 16.45 -15.85 4.05
C GLN A 52 15.64 -14.95 3.12
N SER A 53 14.66 -15.54 2.44
CA SER A 53 13.85 -14.83 1.46
C SER A 53 13.07 -13.69 2.11
N VAL A 54 13.12 -12.52 1.45
CA VAL A 54 12.48 -11.30 1.92
C VAL A 54 11.43 -10.85 0.94
N VAL A 55 10.30 -10.34 1.43
CA VAL A 55 9.29 -9.61 0.66
C VAL A 55 9.18 -8.21 1.25
N ALA A 56 9.33 -7.18 0.42
CA ALA A 56 9.27 -5.79 0.87
C ALA A 56 7.99 -5.14 0.36
N ILE A 57 7.18 -4.59 1.26
CA ILE A 57 5.91 -3.95 0.92
C ILE A 57 6.03 -2.45 1.19
N LEU A 58 5.82 -1.62 0.18
CA LEU A 58 5.69 -0.17 0.37
C LEU A 58 4.22 0.23 0.33
N PHE A 59 3.70 0.66 1.49
CA PHE A 59 2.36 1.19 1.64
C PHE A 59 2.30 2.70 1.39
N ARG A 60 1.37 3.14 0.52
CA ARG A 60 1.02 4.55 0.32
C ARG A 60 -0.44 4.69 -0.09
N ASP A 61 -1.20 5.49 0.66
CA ASP A 61 -2.55 5.87 0.24
C ASP A 61 -2.52 6.68 -1.07
N CYS A 62 -3.59 6.57 -1.84
CA CYS A 62 -3.84 7.40 -2.98
C CYS A 62 -4.68 8.61 -2.53
N ASP A 63 -4.06 9.67 -2.01
CA ASP A 63 -4.73 10.91 -1.56
C ASP A 63 -5.46 11.71 -2.67
N GLY A 64 -5.87 11.05 -3.75
CA GLY A 64 -6.63 11.65 -4.83
C GLY A 64 -8.01 12.10 -4.36
N THR A 65 -8.53 13.14 -4.99
CA THR A 65 -9.91 13.57 -4.84
C THR A 65 -10.74 13.00 -5.99
N ARG A 66 -12.07 13.19 -5.99
CA ARG A 66 -12.90 12.82 -7.16
C ARG A 66 -12.50 13.54 -8.46
N SER A 67 -11.77 14.65 -8.37
CA SER A 67 -11.24 15.39 -9.51
C SER A 67 -9.80 14.99 -9.88
N SER A 68 -9.19 14.06 -9.14
CA SER A 68 -7.88 13.56 -9.48
C SER A 68 -7.91 12.82 -10.82
N PRO A 69 -6.86 12.94 -11.65
CA PRO A 69 -6.73 12.13 -12.85
C PRO A 69 -6.87 10.65 -12.51
N ARG A 70 -7.59 9.91 -13.36
CA ARG A 70 -7.69 8.44 -13.23
C ARG A 70 -6.32 7.77 -13.17
N SER A 71 -5.31 8.37 -13.82
CA SER A 71 -3.93 7.88 -13.83
C SER A 71 -3.17 8.10 -12.51
N GLU A 72 -3.66 8.89 -11.54
CA GLU A 72 -2.88 9.19 -10.33
C GLU A 72 -2.54 7.92 -9.53
N TRP A 73 -3.47 6.97 -9.50
CA TRP A 73 -3.23 5.67 -8.87
C TRP A 73 -2.17 4.86 -9.63
N ASP A 74 -2.31 4.75 -10.97
CA ASP A 74 -1.37 4.04 -11.83
C ASP A 74 0.04 4.66 -11.76
N ASP A 75 0.14 5.98 -11.84
CA ASP A 75 1.38 6.74 -11.79
C ASP A 75 2.10 6.52 -10.45
N LYS A 76 1.36 6.52 -9.33
CA LYS A 76 1.89 6.26 -8.00
C LYS A 76 2.38 4.82 -7.88
N ARG A 77 1.56 3.85 -8.26
CA ARG A 77 1.91 2.42 -8.25
C ARG A 77 3.16 2.16 -9.11
N ASN A 78 3.16 2.64 -10.36
CA ASN A 78 4.26 2.44 -11.30
C ASN A 78 5.55 3.09 -10.80
N SER A 79 5.47 4.24 -10.12
CA SER A 79 6.63 4.86 -9.48
C SER A 79 7.24 3.96 -8.40
N ILE A 80 6.41 3.31 -7.57
CA ILE A 80 6.87 2.39 -6.53
C ILE A 80 7.50 1.13 -7.16
N VAL A 81 6.81 0.51 -8.12
CA VAL A 81 7.32 -0.68 -8.83
C VAL A 81 8.68 -0.39 -9.46
N TYR A 82 8.79 0.71 -10.20
CA TYR A 82 10.05 1.13 -10.82
C TYR A 82 11.17 1.39 -9.79
N GLY A 83 10.83 1.91 -8.61
CA GLY A 83 11.81 2.07 -7.52
C GLY A 83 12.37 0.75 -7.01
N PHE A 84 11.52 -0.27 -6.82
CA PHE A 84 11.97 -1.62 -6.44
C PHE A 84 12.80 -2.29 -7.55
N GLU A 85 12.39 -2.15 -8.80
CA GLU A 85 13.17 -2.63 -9.96
C GLU A 85 14.58 -2.03 -9.98
N LYS A 86 14.71 -0.73 -9.73
CA LYS A 86 16.03 -0.07 -9.64
C LYS A 86 16.85 -0.50 -8.44
N ALA A 87 16.22 -0.92 -7.34
CA ALA A 87 16.94 -1.52 -6.22
C ALA A 87 17.46 -2.92 -6.53
N GLY A 88 16.92 -3.59 -7.56
CA GLY A 88 17.19 -4.98 -7.89
C GLY A 88 16.39 -5.99 -7.05
N LEU A 89 15.33 -5.54 -6.36
CA LEU A 89 14.49 -6.41 -5.54
C LEU A 89 13.28 -6.89 -6.35
N ARG A 90 13.23 -8.19 -6.66
CA ARG A 90 12.12 -8.83 -7.40
C ARG A 90 10.87 -9.08 -6.54
N THR A 91 11.02 -9.09 -5.23
CA THR A 91 9.98 -9.36 -4.23
C THR A 91 9.47 -8.07 -3.58
N GLY A 92 9.61 -6.94 -4.27
CA GLY A 92 9.05 -5.66 -3.87
C GLY A 92 7.60 -5.51 -4.33
N VAL A 93 6.70 -5.14 -3.42
CA VAL A 93 5.26 -5.03 -3.65
C VAL A 93 4.77 -3.62 -3.35
N ALA A 94 4.03 -3.04 -4.29
CA ALA A 94 3.37 -1.76 -4.10
C ALA A 94 1.98 -1.96 -3.49
N MET A 95 1.77 -1.49 -2.25
CA MET A 95 0.46 -1.52 -1.60
C MET A 95 -0.13 -0.11 -1.67
N VAL A 96 -0.91 0.14 -2.72
CA VAL A 96 -1.52 1.45 -3.00
C VAL A 96 -3.05 1.30 -3.05
N PRO A 97 -3.76 1.57 -1.94
CA PRO A 97 -5.22 1.62 -1.96
C PRO A 97 -5.74 2.75 -2.83
N LYS A 98 -6.92 2.54 -3.44
CA LYS A 98 -7.69 3.59 -4.11
C LYS A 98 -9.01 3.79 -3.38
N THR A 99 -9.33 4.98 -2.87
CA THR A 99 -8.50 6.18 -2.65
C THR A 99 -7.66 6.04 -1.38
N LYS A 100 -8.20 5.44 -0.31
CA LYS A 100 -7.47 5.17 0.94
C LYS A 100 -7.70 3.74 1.41
N SER A 101 -6.84 3.27 2.32
CA SER A 101 -6.93 1.91 2.88
C SER A 101 -8.28 1.59 3.53
N GLU A 102 -8.98 2.57 4.10
CA GLU A 102 -10.30 2.38 4.70
C GLU A 102 -11.35 1.94 3.67
N CYS A 103 -11.17 2.25 2.39
CA CYS A 103 -12.06 1.78 1.32
C CYS A 103 -12.07 0.25 1.23
N TRP A 104 -10.93 -0.42 1.46
CA TRP A 104 -10.86 -1.87 1.48
C TRP A 104 -11.63 -2.47 2.66
N LEU A 105 -11.55 -1.83 3.82
CA LEU A 105 -12.22 -2.31 5.04
C LEU A 105 -13.74 -2.13 4.94
N LEU A 106 -14.21 -1.05 4.29
CA LEU A 106 -15.63 -0.82 4.02
C LEU A 106 -16.30 -1.96 3.26
N CYS A 107 -15.56 -2.65 2.39
CA CYS A 107 -16.05 -3.84 1.70
C CYS A 107 -16.53 -4.92 2.66
N ALA A 108 -15.80 -5.13 3.76
CA ALA A 108 -16.06 -6.20 4.71
C ALA A 108 -17.14 -5.81 5.75
N VAL A 109 -17.18 -4.54 6.18
CA VAL A 109 -18.01 -4.12 7.32
C VAL A 109 -19.37 -3.52 6.93
N GLN A 110 -19.63 -3.28 5.64
CA GLN A 110 -20.96 -2.85 5.18
C GLN A 110 -22.04 -3.92 5.46
N GLU A 111 -23.30 -3.48 5.45
CA GLU A 111 -24.49 -4.31 5.69
C GLU A 111 -24.53 -5.56 4.77
N ASP A 112 -24.38 -5.36 3.46
CA ASP A 112 -24.18 -6.43 2.48
C ASP A 112 -22.68 -6.75 2.32
N SER A 113 -22.09 -7.39 3.33
CA SER A 113 -20.64 -7.63 3.37
C SER A 113 -20.11 -8.29 2.09
N TYR A 114 -18.98 -7.78 1.58
CA TYR A 114 -18.28 -8.23 0.37
C TYR A 114 -19.03 -8.03 -0.96
N ARG A 115 -20.14 -7.30 -0.96
CA ARG A 115 -20.92 -7.02 -2.17
C ARG A 115 -20.61 -5.64 -2.75
N ASP A 116 -20.49 -5.56 -4.07
CA ASP A 116 -20.36 -4.29 -4.82
C ASP A 116 -19.29 -3.33 -4.24
N CYS A 117 -18.14 -3.89 -3.83
CA CYS A 117 -17.13 -3.13 -3.07
C CYS A 117 -16.35 -2.13 -3.92
N GLY A 118 -16.26 -2.34 -5.24
CA GLY A 118 -15.54 -1.44 -6.15
C GLY A 118 -16.03 0.01 -6.08
N ARG A 119 -17.30 0.24 -5.73
CA ARG A 119 -17.87 1.59 -5.53
C ARG A 119 -17.15 2.42 -4.46
N PHE A 120 -16.52 1.77 -3.48
CA PHE A 120 -15.78 2.47 -2.42
C PHE A 120 -14.48 3.09 -2.93
N GLU A 121 -13.92 2.61 -4.05
CA GLU A 121 -12.73 3.22 -4.66
C GLU A 121 -13.04 4.52 -5.41
N GLU A 122 -14.32 4.85 -5.61
CA GLU A 122 -14.78 6.10 -6.21
C GLU A 122 -15.10 7.18 -5.17
N LEU A 123 -14.88 6.88 -3.88
CA LEU A 123 -14.97 7.85 -2.80
C LEU A 123 -13.87 8.92 -2.91
N SER A 124 -14.15 10.11 -2.36
CA SER A 124 -13.17 11.18 -2.32
C SER A 124 -12.14 10.91 -1.22
N GLY A 125 -10.84 10.94 -1.54
CA GLY A 125 -9.78 10.90 -0.53
C GLY A 125 -9.66 12.18 0.32
N ASN A 126 -10.45 13.22 0.02
CA ASN A 126 -10.47 14.46 0.81
C ASN A 126 -11.21 14.29 2.15
N ASP A 127 -10.46 14.33 3.25
CA ASP A 127 -10.97 14.22 4.63
C ASP A 127 -11.91 15.39 5.02
N SER A 128 -11.76 16.54 4.35
CA SER A 128 -12.62 17.72 4.54
C SER A 128 -14.00 17.56 3.90
N SER A 129 -14.25 16.48 3.15
CA SER A 129 -15.59 16.23 2.62
C SER A 129 -16.54 15.89 3.78
N GLU A 130 -17.62 16.67 3.91
CA GLU A 130 -18.64 16.47 4.95
C GLU A 130 -19.43 15.17 4.76
N LYS A 131 -19.45 14.61 3.55
CA LYS A 131 -20.34 13.51 3.17
C LYS A 131 -19.68 12.26 2.56
N GLY A 132 -18.34 12.12 2.59
CA GLY A 132 -17.74 10.99 1.86
C GLY A 132 -16.29 10.62 2.10
N ALA A 133 -15.64 11.10 3.18
CA ALA A 133 -14.30 10.67 3.52
C ALA A 133 -14.31 9.20 4.00
N PRO A 134 -13.48 8.30 3.43
CA PRO A 134 -13.47 6.88 3.78
C PRO A 134 -13.42 6.61 5.30
N LYS A 135 -12.60 7.36 6.04
CA LYS A 135 -12.51 7.24 7.51
C LYS A 135 -13.85 7.54 8.23
N LYS A 136 -14.58 8.58 7.80
CA LYS A 136 -15.88 8.94 8.38
C LYS A 136 -16.95 7.90 8.04
N VAL A 137 -16.92 7.39 6.81
CA VAL A 137 -17.85 6.33 6.38
C VAL A 137 -17.58 5.06 7.20
N LEU A 138 -16.31 4.68 7.37
CA LEU A 138 -15.91 3.51 8.16
C LEU A 138 -16.37 3.65 9.61
N GLN A 139 -16.12 4.80 10.25
CA GLN A 139 -16.58 5.08 11.60
C GLN A 139 -18.10 4.97 11.73
N LYS A 140 -18.85 5.52 10.76
CA LYS A 140 -20.31 5.44 10.76
C LYS A 140 -20.80 3.99 10.62
N THR A 141 -20.15 3.20 9.78
CA THR A 141 -20.51 1.79 9.55
C THR A 141 -20.20 0.92 10.77
N LEU A 142 -19.08 1.17 11.46
CA LEU A 142 -18.70 0.46 12.68
C LEU A 142 -19.51 0.90 13.92
N GLY A 143 -20.03 2.13 13.92
CA GLY A 143 -20.68 2.72 15.10
C GLY A 143 -19.69 3.30 16.12
N GLU A 144 -18.39 3.14 15.91
CA GLU A 144 -17.29 3.63 16.74
C GLU A 144 -16.07 3.99 15.88
N GLU A 145 -15.04 4.61 16.46
CA GLU A 145 -13.83 4.95 15.72
C GLU A 145 -13.09 3.69 15.26
N GLY A 146 -12.76 3.60 13.97
CA GLY A 146 -11.97 2.52 13.37
C GLY A 146 -10.49 2.57 13.78
N THR A 147 -10.21 2.35 15.06
CA THR A 147 -8.85 2.28 15.61
C THR A 147 -8.09 1.08 15.05
N SER A 148 -6.75 1.12 15.10
CA SER A 148 -5.94 -0.01 14.64
C SER A 148 -6.18 -1.27 15.48
N GLU A 149 -6.48 -1.10 16.76
CA GLU A 149 -6.83 -2.16 17.72
C GLU A 149 -8.12 -2.84 17.29
N LEU A 150 -9.20 -2.07 17.14
CA LEU A 150 -10.51 -2.58 16.72
C LEU A 150 -10.41 -3.31 15.38
N LEU A 151 -9.76 -2.70 14.39
CA LEU A 151 -9.65 -3.29 13.05
C LEU A 151 -8.86 -4.61 13.07
N ARG A 152 -7.82 -4.73 13.91
CA ARG A 152 -7.11 -6.00 14.10
C ARG A 152 -8.00 -7.04 14.76
N ASP A 153 -8.76 -6.67 15.78
CA ASP A 153 -9.67 -7.58 16.47
C ASP A 153 -10.75 -8.12 15.53
N LEU A 154 -11.31 -7.25 14.67
CA LEU A 154 -12.27 -7.64 13.64
C LEU A 154 -11.68 -8.59 12.59
N ILE A 155 -10.39 -8.47 12.27
CA ILE A 155 -9.70 -9.43 11.40
C ILE A 155 -9.47 -10.75 12.14
N HIS A 156 -9.00 -10.71 13.38
CA HIS A 156 -8.68 -11.90 14.16
C HIS A 156 -9.92 -12.73 14.52
N ASN A 157 -11.05 -12.09 14.77
CA ASN A 157 -12.31 -12.77 15.08
C ASN A 157 -13.09 -13.21 13.82
N GLY A 158 -12.57 -12.93 12.62
CA GLY A 158 -13.16 -13.34 11.35
C GLY A 158 -14.31 -12.47 10.84
N THR A 159 -14.63 -11.37 11.52
CA THR A 159 -15.62 -10.39 11.02
C THR A 159 -15.16 -9.78 9.70
N ILE A 160 -13.87 -9.42 9.64
CA ILE A 160 -13.19 -9.00 8.42
C ILE A 160 -12.32 -10.16 7.94
N ASP A 161 -12.64 -10.68 6.76
CA ASP A 161 -11.82 -11.61 6.02
C ASP A 161 -11.18 -10.87 4.84
N PRO A 162 -9.90 -10.49 4.93
CA PRO A 162 -9.22 -9.78 3.86
C PRO A 162 -9.20 -10.54 2.54
N ILE A 163 -9.28 -11.88 2.55
CA ILE A 163 -9.21 -12.70 1.33
C ILE A 163 -10.46 -12.51 0.47
N ARG A 164 -11.61 -12.27 1.11
CA ARG A 164 -12.91 -12.06 0.44
C ARG A 164 -13.09 -10.66 -0.14
N ILE A 165 -12.21 -9.71 0.18
CA ILE A 165 -12.30 -8.36 -0.38
C ILE A 165 -12.08 -8.43 -1.89
N ASP A 166 -13.08 -8.01 -2.67
CA ASP A 166 -13.03 -7.94 -4.13
C ASP A 166 -13.13 -6.48 -4.59
N MET A 167 -11.98 -5.85 -4.76
CA MET A 167 -11.86 -4.44 -5.16
C MET A 167 -10.69 -4.28 -6.15
N PRO A 168 -10.79 -3.42 -7.18
CA PRO A 168 -9.78 -3.33 -8.23
C PRO A 168 -8.35 -3.10 -7.70
N SER A 169 -8.13 -2.09 -6.86
CA SER A 169 -6.79 -1.80 -6.33
C SER A 169 -6.30 -2.89 -5.36
N PHE A 170 -7.20 -3.49 -4.59
CA PHE A 170 -6.86 -4.58 -3.68
C PHE A 170 -6.49 -5.87 -4.41
N ASN A 171 -7.19 -6.20 -5.49
CA ASN A 171 -6.92 -7.38 -6.31
C ASN A 171 -5.57 -7.28 -7.01
N VAL A 172 -5.19 -6.09 -7.47
CA VAL A 172 -3.84 -5.86 -8.00
C VAL A 172 -2.79 -6.09 -6.91
N PHE A 173 -2.99 -5.52 -5.72
CA PHE A 173 -2.09 -5.75 -4.59
C PHE A 173 -1.98 -7.23 -4.20
N LYS A 174 -3.11 -7.95 -4.09
CA LYS A 174 -3.13 -9.40 -3.79
C LYS A 174 -2.31 -10.18 -4.81
N LYS A 175 -2.54 -9.93 -6.10
CA LYS A 175 -1.81 -10.60 -7.18
C LYS A 175 -0.31 -10.32 -7.12
N ASP A 176 0.08 -9.07 -6.90
CA ASP A 176 1.50 -8.67 -6.78
C ASP A 176 2.16 -9.33 -5.55
N LEU A 177 1.42 -9.42 -4.43
CA LEU A 177 1.89 -10.05 -3.21
C LEU A 177 2.05 -11.57 -3.36
N GLU A 178 1.06 -12.25 -3.94
CA GLU A 178 1.12 -13.69 -4.25
C GLU A 178 2.30 -14.00 -5.16
N GLU A 179 2.55 -13.16 -6.17
CA GLU A 179 3.71 -13.30 -7.06
C GLU A 179 5.03 -13.13 -6.31
N ALA A 180 5.15 -12.09 -5.48
CA ALA A 180 6.35 -11.85 -4.70
C ALA A 180 6.63 -12.99 -3.71
N ILE A 181 5.60 -13.54 -3.07
CA ILE A 181 5.71 -14.72 -2.19
C ILE A 181 6.17 -15.93 -3.01
N ARG A 182 5.57 -16.18 -4.17
CA ARG A 182 5.96 -17.29 -5.06
C ARG A 182 7.40 -17.19 -5.52
N VAL A 183 7.89 -15.99 -5.81
CA VAL A 183 9.31 -15.74 -6.15
C VAL A 183 10.19 -15.98 -4.92
N ALA A 184 9.82 -15.42 -3.76
CA ALA A 184 10.57 -15.57 -2.52
C ALA A 184 10.71 -17.03 -2.08
N MET A 185 9.70 -17.88 -2.30
CA MET A 185 9.74 -19.31 -1.98
C MET A 185 10.63 -20.14 -2.92
N LYS A 186 11.02 -19.58 -4.08
CA LYS A 186 11.87 -20.25 -5.08
C LYS A 186 13.33 -19.79 -5.05
N GLU A 187 13.61 -18.70 -4.34
CA GLU A 187 14.95 -18.17 -4.06
C GLU A 187 15.55 -18.83 -2.82
#